data_AF-A0A4Q0SFP0-F1
#
_entry.id   AF-A0A4Q0SFP0-F1
#
_cell.length_a   1.000
_cell.length_b   1.000
_cell.length_c   1.000
_cell.angle_alpha   90.00
_cell.angle_beta   90.00
_cell.angle_gamma   90.00
#
_symmetry.space_group_name_H-M   'P 1'
#
loop_
_entity.id
_entity.type
_entity.pdbx_description
1 polymer ?
#
loop_
_entity_poly.entity_id
_entity_poly.type
_entity_poly.pdbx_seq_one_letter_code
_entity_poly.pdbx_strand_id
1 'polypeptide(L)'
;MDIAPDRLNPVHASKLRLVKDMQERSAIRELSNAEAKRHLAIQAVEQACERVAHAEERRAKVEAELYREMLAADAISVFELQRRYQLIIGRLTDEITAAQRVLEEARAAQEQAELAVLEARGVWTKRSAASQKWREIDHDVQRITNAHFEGAAEIEADDEVLLRYRRESSGQTGGEAT
;
A
#
# COMPACT_ATOMS: atom_id res chain seq x y z
N MET A 1 -0.65 23.92 -3.23
CA MET A 1 -1.31 24.83 -2.27
C MET A 1 -0.28 25.19 -1.22
N ASP A 2 0.13 26.45 -1.21
CA ASP A 2 0.91 27.03 -0.11
C ASP A 2 -0.06 27.84 0.74
N ILE A 3 -0.15 27.45 2.01
CA ILE A 3 -0.96 28.16 3.01
C ILE A 3 0.04 28.81 3.95
N ALA A 4 -0.02 30.13 4.07
CA ALA A 4 0.82 30.86 5.00
C ALA A 4 0.46 30.43 6.45
N PRO A 5 1.42 29.92 7.24
CA PRO A 5 1.17 29.35 8.56
C PRO A 5 0.63 30.39 9.56
N ASP A 6 0.97 31.67 9.38
CA ASP A 6 0.60 32.78 10.27
C ASP A 6 -0.91 33.04 10.41
N ARG A 7 -1.74 32.49 9.50
CA ARG A 7 -3.21 32.67 9.53
C ARG A 7 -3.96 31.42 9.97
N LEU A 8 -3.25 30.34 10.27
CA LEU A 8 -3.86 29.04 10.59
C LEU A 8 -4.04 28.92 12.10
N ASN A 9 -5.29 28.69 12.53
CA ASN A 9 -5.57 28.38 13.92
C ASN A 9 -4.95 27.01 14.28
N PRO A 10 -4.21 26.89 15.40
CA PRO A 10 -3.57 25.64 15.85
C PRO A 10 -4.51 24.44 15.90
N VAL A 11 -5.73 24.64 16.38
CA VAL A 11 -6.75 23.58 16.46
C VAL A 11 -7.13 23.06 15.07
N HIS A 12 -7.15 23.94 14.07
CA HIS A 12 -7.48 23.57 12.69
C HIS A 12 -6.29 22.85 12.02
N ALA A 13 -5.06 23.31 12.26
CA ALA A 13 -3.85 22.65 11.79
C ALA A 13 -3.76 21.20 12.32
N SER A 14 -3.98 21.01 13.62
CA SER A 14 -3.93 19.68 14.24
C SER A 14 -5.05 18.75 13.75
N LYS A 15 -6.27 19.27 13.52
CA LYS A 15 -7.37 18.49 12.92
C LYS A 15 -7.04 18.05 11.50
N LEU A 16 -6.49 18.94 10.67
CA LEU A 16 -6.12 18.60 9.29
C LEU A 16 -4.97 17.60 9.25
N ARG A 17 -3.97 17.73 10.12
CA ARG A 17 -2.91 16.73 10.31
C ARG A 17 -3.50 15.35 10.61
N LEU A 18 -4.42 15.26 11.58
CA LEU A 18 -5.07 14.00 11.93
C LEU A 18 -5.78 13.35 10.74
N VAL A 19 -6.51 14.14 9.94
CA VAL A 19 -7.17 13.64 8.72
C VAL A 19 -6.14 13.10 7.73
N LYS A 20 -4.99 13.76 7.55
CA LYS A 20 -3.93 13.25 6.66
C LYS A 20 -3.29 11.98 7.18
N ASP A 21 -3.03 11.88 8.47
CA ASP A 21 -2.52 10.66 9.11
C ASP A 21 -3.50 9.49 8.91
N MET A 22 -4.82 9.74 9.04
CA MET A 22 -5.85 8.72 8.78
C MET A 22 -5.85 8.28 7.30
N GLN A 23 -5.71 9.21 6.36
CA GLN A 23 -5.65 8.92 4.93
C GLN A 23 -4.41 8.11 4.55
N GLU A 24 -3.25 8.43 5.14
CA GLU A 24 -2.01 7.68 4.99
C GLU A 24 -2.17 6.25 5.51
N ARG A 25 -2.69 6.06 6.72
CA ARG A 25 -2.97 4.74 7.29
C ARG A 25 -3.93 3.92 6.43
N SER A 26 -4.94 4.57 5.84
CA SER A 26 -5.83 3.88 4.88
C SER A 26 -5.06 3.39 3.65
N ALA A 27 -4.20 4.23 3.07
CA ALA A 27 -3.40 3.83 1.91
C ALA A 27 -2.40 2.71 2.24
N ILE A 28 -1.82 2.69 3.44
CA ILE A 28 -0.96 1.59 3.89
C ILE A 28 -1.76 0.27 3.93
N ARG A 29 -2.99 0.30 4.46
CA ARG A 29 -3.87 -0.88 4.47
C ARG A 29 -4.23 -1.35 3.06
N GLU A 30 -4.55 -0.41 2.17
CA GLU A 30 -4.83 -0.69 0.76
C GLU A 30 -3.62 -1.32 0.05
N LEU A 31 -2.41 -0.78 0.28
CA LEU A 31 -1.16 -1.32 -0.24
C LEU A 31 -0.89 -2.73 0.28
N SER A 32 -1.03 -2.95 1.59
CA SER A 32 -0.84 -4.27 2.20
C SER A 32 -1.82 -5.31 1.63
N ASN A 33 -3.09 -4.93 1.41
CA ASN A 33 -4.09 -5.79 0.78
C ASN A 33 -3.72 -6.11 -0.68
N ALA A 34 -3.25 -5.12 -1.45
CA ALA A 34 -2.79 -5.34 -2.82
C ALA A 34 -1.57 -6.28 -2.87
N GLU A 35 -0.61 -6.13 -1.94
CA GLU A 35 0.56 -7.01 -1.84
C GLU A 35 0.19 -8.45 -1.44
N ALA A 36 -0.81 -8.62 -0.57
CA ALA A 36 -1.35 -9.94 -0.25
C ALA A 36 -2.00 -10.61 -1.47
N LYS A 37 -2.80 -9.86 -2.23
CA LYS A 37 -3.40 -10.36 -3.49
C LYS A 37 -2.34 -10.74 -4.53
N ARG A 38 -1.27 -9.94 -4.66
CA ARG A 38 -0.13 -10.26 -5.53
C ARG A 38 0.54 -11.58 -5.13
N HIS A 39 0.76 -11.81 -3.83
CA HIS A 39 1.31 -13.09 -3.37
C HIS A 39 0.41 -14.28 -3.73
N LEU A 40 -0.90 -14.14 -3.53
CA LEU A 40 -1.86 -15.19 -3.92
C LEU A 40 -1.85 -15.45 -5.44
N ALA A 41 -1.73 -14.40 -6.25
CA ALA A 41 -1.66 -14.54 -7.70
C ALA A 41 -0.36 -15.24 -8.15
N ILE A 42 0.78 -14.93 -7.53
CA ILE A 42 2.06 -15.62 -7.77
C ILE A 42 1.91 -17.12 -7.44
N GLN A 43 1.36 -17.45 -6.27
CA GLN A 43 1.11 -18.84 -5.88
C GLN A 43 0.16 -19.56 -6.84
N ALA A 44 -0.86 -18.87 -7.37
CA ALA A 44 -1.76 -19.45 -8.36
C ALA A 44 -1.04 -19.77 -9.68
N VAL A 45 -0.09 -18.92 -10.11
CA VAL A 45 0.76 -19.19 -11.29
C VAL A 45 1.66 -20.39 -11.05
N GLU A 46 2.32 -20.48 -9.88
CA GLU A 46 3.14 -21.63 -9.52
C GLU A 46 2.34 -22.94 -9.57
N GLN A 47 1.16 -22.97 -8.93
CA GLN A 47 0.27 -24.13 -8.97
C GLN A 47 -0.22 -24.47 -10.39
N ALA A 48 -0.49 -23.46 -11.22
CA ALA A 48 -0.91 -23.69 -12.61
C ALA A 48 0.24 -24.27 -13.45
N CYS A 49 1.48 -23.79 -13.25
CA CYS A 49 2.68 -24.37 -13.87
C CYS A 49 2.87 -25.83 -13.48
N GLU A 50 2.74 -26.16 -12.19
CA GLU A 50 2.83 -27.55 -11.71
C GLU A 50 1.77 -28.45 -12.36
N ARG A 51 0.53 -27.96 -12.50
CA ARG A 51 -0.55 -28.71 -13.16
C ARG A 51 -0.24 -28.99 -14.63
N VAL A 52 0.29 -28.01 -15.37
CA VAL A 52 0.73 -28.20 -16.76
C VAL A 52 1.83 -29.25 -16.81
N ALA A 53 2.87 -29.13 -15.98
CA ALA A 53 3.98 -30.08 -15.95
C ALA A 53 3.49 -31.51 -15.64
N HIS A 54 2.58 -31.69 -14.67
CA HIS A 54 2.00 -32.99 -14.35
C HIS A 54 1.13 -33.56 -15.48
N ALA A 55 0.39 -32.72 -16.20
CA ALA A 55 -0.41 -33.15 -17.35
C ALA A 55 0.50 -33.62 -18.50
N GLU A 56 1.59 -32.89 -18.77
CA GLU A 56 2.60 -33.24 -19.77
C GLU A 56 3.35 -34.53 -19.40
N GLU A 57 3.77 -34.68 -18.14
CA GLU A 57 4.43 -35.89 -17.64
C GLU A 57 3.51 -37.11 -17.78
N ARG A 58 2.23 -36.96 -17.43
CA ARG A 58 1.22 -38.02 -17.59
C ARG A 58 1.05 -38.41 -19.04
N ARG A 59 0.99 -37.43 -19.95
CA ARG A 59 0.94 -37.69 -21.39
C ARG A 59 2.17 -38.47 -21.86
N ALA A 60 3.37 -38.04 -21.48
CA ALA A 60 4.61 -38.72 -21.87
C ALA A 60 4.66 -40.18 -21.37
N LYS A 61 4.22 -40.44 -20.13
CA LYS A 61 4.15 -41.81 -19.57
C LYS A 61 3.20 -42.70 -20.37
N VAL A 62 1.97 -42.22 -20.60
CA VAL A 62 0.95 -42.97 -21.34
C VAL A 62 1.38 -43.20 -22.79
N GLU A 63 1.98 -42.20 -23.42
CA GLU A 63 2.50 -42.32 -24.78
C GLU A 63 3.64 -43.36 -24.86
N ALA A 64 4.55 -43.40 -23.89
CA ALA A 64 5.59 -44.41 -23.82
C ALA A 64 5.05 -45.84 -23.57
N GLU A 65 4.01 -45.98 -22.75
CA GLU A 65 3.32 -47.26 -22.53
C GLU A 65 2.64 -47.75 -23.81
N LEU A 66 1.93 -46.87 -24.52
CA LEU A 66 1.32 -47.18 -25.80
C LEU A 66 2.38 -47.64 -26.81
N TYR A 67 3.50 -46.93 -26.95
CA TYR A 67 4.59 -47.36 -27.83
C TYR A 67 5.17 -48.73 -27.44
N ARG A 68 5.28 -49.02 -26.14
CA ARG A 68 5.74 -50.32 -25.65
C ARG A 68 4.76 -51.44 -26.01
N GLU A 69 3.46 -51.21 -25.89
CA GLU A 69 2.42 -52.15 -26.34
C GLU A 69 2.51 -52.41 -27.85
N MET A 70 2.86 -51.40 -28.67
CA MET A 70 3.06 -51.60 -30.11
C MET A 70 4.23 -52.53 -30.41
N LEU A 71 5.33 -52.39 -29.68
CA LEU A 71 6.57 -53.13 -29.95
C LEU A 71 6.52 -54.58 -29.46
N ALA A 72 5.70 -54.88 -28.45
CA ALA A 72 5.50 -56.23 -27.91
C ALA A 72 4.56 -57.09 -28.80
N ALA A 73 4.42 -56.75 -30.09
CA ALA A 73 3.35 -57.21 -30.96
C ALA A 73 3.31 -58.74 -31.16
N ASP A 74 2.37 -59.36 -30.43
CA ASP A 74 1.59 -60.54 -30.84
C ASP A 74 0.10 -60.43 -30.40
N ALA A 75 -0.34 -59.29 -29.81
CA ALA A 75 -1.61 -59.22 -29.05
C ALA A 75 -2.68 -58.20 -29.51
N ILE A 76 -2.35 -57.17 -30.29
CA ILE A 76 -3.31 -56.09 -30.63
C ILE A 76 -3.17 -55.70 -32.12
N SER A 77 -4.31 -55.52 -32.81
CA SER A 77 -4.31 -55.05 -34.20
C SER A 77 -3.89 -53.57 -34.28
N VAL A 78 -3.19 -53.20 -35.36
CA VAL A 78 -2.77 -51.81 -35.63
C VAL A 78 -3.96 -50.84 -35.59
N PHE A 79 -5.15 -51.27 -36.01
CA PHE A 79 -6.36 -50.45 -35.99
C PHE A 79 -6.86 -50.13 -34.58
N GLU A 80 -6.92 -51.13 -33.69
CA GLU A 80 -7.33 -50.93 -32.29
C GLU A 80 -6.34 -50.02 -31.55
N LEU A 81 -5.06 -50.19 -31.82
CA LEU A 81 -4.00 -49.35 -31.28
C LEU A 81 -4.11 -47.90 -31.76
N GLN A 82 -4.33 -47.67 -33.07
CA GLN A 82 -4.57 -46.35 -33.65
C GLN A 82 -5.78 -45.66 -32.98
N ARG A 83 -6.87 -46.40 -32.78
CA ARG A 83 -8.09 -45.90 -32.13
C ARG A 83 -7.83 -45.52 -30.67
N ARG A 84 -7.10 -46.35 -29.91
CA ARG A 84 -6.70 -46.05 -28.53
C ARG A 84 -5.80 -44.83 -28.45
N TYR A 85 -4.82 -44.72 -29.35
CA TYR A 85 -3.93 -43.57 -29.42
C TYR A 85 -4.73 -42.28 -29.61
N GLN A 86 -5.63 -42.24 -30.60
CA GLN A 86 -6.45 -41.06 -30.87
C GLN A 86 -7.34 -40.66 -29.68
N LEU A 87 -7.97 -41.63 -29.01
CA LEU A 87 -8.85 -41.35 -27.86
C LEU A 87 -8.08 -40.88 -26.62
N ILE A 88 -7.02 -41.60 -26.25
CA ILE A 88 -6.29 -41.36 -25.00
C ILE A 88 -5.41 -40.12 -25.12
N ILE A 89 -4.63 -40.02 -26.21
CA ILE A 89 -3.78 -38.85 -26.44
C ILE A 89 -4.64 -37.62 -26.69
N GLY A 90 -5.74 -37.73 -27.44
CA GLY A 90 -6.68 -36.62 -27.66
C GLY A 90 -7.19 -36.04 -26.34
N ARG A 91 -7.68 -36.89 -25.43
CA ARG A 91 -8.11 -36.45 -24.09
C ARG A 91 -6.99 -35.80 -23.29
N LEU A 92 -5.77 -36.36 -23.30
CA LEU A 92 -4.64 -35.80 -22.57
C LEU A 92 -4.18 -34.46 -23.15
N THR A 93 -4.29 -34.28 -24.47
CA THR A 93 -4.09 -32.99 -25.12
C THR A 93 -5.14 -31.97 -24.69
N ASP A 94 -6.41 -32.36 -24.59
CA ASP A 94 -7.47 -31.49 -24.07
C ASP A 94 -7.21 -31.10 -22.60
N GLU A 95 -6.75 -32.04 -21.77
CA GLU A 95 -6.37 -31.77 -20.38
C GLU A 95 -5.18 -30.80 -20.28
N ILE A 96 -4.15 -30.94 -21.12
CA ILE A 96 -3.00 -30.02 -21.18
C ILE A 96 -3.45 -28.62 -21.62
N THR A 97 -4.25 -28.53 -22.68
CA THR A 97 -4.74 -27.23 -23.18
C THR A 97 -5.61 -26.51 -22.16
N ALA A 98 -6.46 -27.24 -21.43
CA ALA A 98 -7.22 -26.69 -20.31
C ALA A 98 -6.31 -26.18 -19.18
N ALA A 99 -5.27 -26.93 -18.81
CA ALA A 99 -4.30 -26.51 -17.80
C ALA A 99 -3.51 -25.26 -18.24
N GLN A 100 -3.10 -25.20 -19.50
CA GLN A 100 -2.42 -24.04 -20.08
C GLN A 100 -3.31 -22.80 -20.07
N ARG A 101 -4.61 -22.94 -20.38
CA ARG A 101 -5.56 -21.83 -20.28
C ARG A 101 -5.64 -21.27 -18.85
N VAL A 102 -5.72 -22.16 -17.86
CA VAL A 102 -5.71 -21.75 -16.44
C VAL A 102 -4.42 -21.02 -16.07
N LEU A 103 -3.27 -21.46 -16.60
CA LEU A 103 -2.00 -20.78 -16.41
C LEU A 103 -2.00 -19.35 -17.00
N GLU A 104 -2.54 -19.18 -18.21
CA GLU A 104 -2.66 -17.86 -18.83
C GLU A 104 -3.61 -16.94 -18.04
N GLU A 105 -4.74 -17.47 -17.56
CA GLU A 105 -5.66 -16.73 -16.68
C GLU A 105 -4.98 -16.33 -15.36
N ALA A 106 -4.16 -17.22 -14.77
CA ALA A 106 -3.39 -16.92 -13.56
C ALA A 106 -2.31 -15.84 -13.81
N ARG A 107 -1.62 -15.88 -14.95
CA ARG A 107 -0.64 -14.86 -15.35
C ARG A 107 -1.28 -13.49 -15.54
N ALA A 108 -2.44 -13.44 -16.21
CA ALA A 108 -3.20 -12.20 -16.36
C ALA A 108 -3.63 -11.63 -14.99
N ALA A 109 -4.06 -12.50 -14.06
CA ALA A 109 -4.39 -12.08 -12.70
C ALA A 109 -3.16 -11.59 -11.92
N GLN A 110 -1.99 -12.21 -12.12
CA GLN A 110 -0.72 -11.74 -11.54
C GLN A 110 -0.37 -10.35 -12.05
N GLU A 111 -0.41 -10.11 -13.36
CA GLU A 111 -0.12 -8.81 -13.96
C GLU A 111 -1.05 -7.72 -13.42
N GLN A 112 -2.36 -8.01 -13.34
CA GLN A 112 -3.33 -7.10 -12.73
C GLN A 112 -3.02 -6.80 -11.26
N ALA A 113 -2.60 -7.80 -10.49
CA ALA A 113 -2.24 -7.62 -9.09
C ALA A 113 -0.94 -6.80 -8.94
N GLU A 114 0.03 -6.96 -9.84
CA GLU A 114 1.25 -6.15 -9.87
C GLU A 114 0.95 -4.69 -10.20
N LEU A 115 0.11 -4.42 -11.20
CA LEU A 115 -0.38 -3.08 -11.50
C LEU A 115 -1.09 -2.44 -10.30
N ALA A 116 -1.99 -3.19 -9.64
CA ALA A 116 -2.68 -2.70 -8.45
C ALA A 116 -1.71 -2.34 -7.31
N VAL A 117 -0.63 -3.10 -7.11
CA VAL A 117 0.43 -2.76 -6.14
C VAL A 117 1.14 -1.46 -6.53
N LEU A 118 1.49 -1.27 -7.80
CA LEU A 118 2.14 -0.06 -8.28
C LEU A 118 1.24 1.18 -8.07
N GLU A 119 -0.05 1.07 -8.40
CA GLU A 119 -1.03 2.13 -8.17
C GLU A 119 -1.18 2.45 -6.67
N ALA A 120 -1.34 1.42 -5.83
CA ALA A 120 -1.46 1.58 -4.38
C ALA A 120 -0.20 2.23 -3.77
N ARG A 121 0.99 1.86 -4.23
CA ARG A 121 2.26 2.51 -3.85
C ARG A 121 2.25 3.98 -4.25
N GLY A 122 1.81 4.31 -5.47
CA GLY A 122 1.70 5.68 -5.93
C GLY A 122 0.75 6.53 -5.06
N VAL A 123 -0.40 5.96 -4.65
CA VAL A 123 -1.34 6.61 -3.73
C VAL A 123 -0.72 6.79 -2.35
N TRP A 124 -0.07 5.76 -1.80
CA TRP A 124 0.60 5.82 -0.51
C TRP A 124 1.68 6.90 -0.49
N THR A 125 2.58 6.96 -1.49
CA THR A 125 3.63 7.98 -1.58
C THR A 125 3.04 9.39 -1.56
N LYS A 126 1.97 9.65 -2.33
CA LYS A 126 1.30 10.95 -2.35
C LYS A 126 0.69 11.30 -0.99
N ARG A 127 0.02 10.36 -0.34
CA ARG A 127 -0.62 10.58 0.96
C ARG A 127 0.40 10.72 2.10
N SER A 128 1.49 9.97 2.05
CA SER A 128 2.63 10.08 2.98
C SER A 128 3.28 11.46 2.88
N ALA A 129 3.56 11.93 1.66
CA ALA A 129 4.12 13.28 1.46
C ALA A 129 3.18 14.37 1.98
N ALA A 130 1.87 14.23 1.75
CA ALA A 130 0.88 15.16 2.30
C ALA A 130 0.83 15.12 3.83
N SER A 131 0.82 13.93 4.44
CA SER A 131 0.90 13.74 5.90
C SER A 131 2.13 14.41 6.50
N GLN A 132 3.30 14.21 5.88
CA GLN A 132 4.53 14.86 6.31
C GLN A 132 4.45 16.39 6.22
N LYS A 133 3.98 16.95 5.09
CA LYS A 133 3.82 18.41 4.94
C LYS A 133 2.88 18.98 6.02
N TRP A 134 1.81 18.27 6.36
CA TRP A 134 0.87 18.73 7.40
C TRP A 134 1.42 18.59 8.82
N ARG A 135 2.33 17.63 9.08
CA ARG A 135 3.10 17.58 10.32
C ARG A 135 4.02 18.80 10.48
N GLU A 136 4.70 19.18 9.40
CA GLU A 136 5.56 20.38 9.38
C GLU A 136 4.74 21.65 9.63
N ILE A 137 3.60 21.82 8.95
CA ILE A 137 2.71 22.97 9.16
C ILE A 137 2.16 23.02 10.59
N ASP A 138 1.69 21.90 11.15
CA ASP A 138 1.17 21.85 12.54
C ASP A 138 2.25 22.27 13.55
N HIS A 139 3.48 21.79 13.36
CA HIS A 139 4.62 22.18 14.18
C HIS A 139 4.95 23.67 14.05
N ASP A 140 4.98 24.21 12.84
CA ASP A 140 5.27 25.63 12.61
C ASP A 140 4.19 26.53 13.24
N VAL A 141 2.91 26.18 13.08
CA VAL A 141 1.79 26.91 13.69
C VAL A 141 1.88 26.90 15.22
N GLN A 142 2.22 25.76 15.83
CA GLN A 142 2.45 25.67 17.27
C GLN A 142 3.62 26.56 17.71
N ARG A 143 4.74 26.52 16.99
CA ARG A 143 5.92 27.36 17.29
C ARG A 143 5.58 28.85 17.23
N ILE A 144 4.91 29.30 16.16
CA ILE A 144 4.51 30.71 15.99
C ILE A 144 3.55 31.13 17.11
N THR A 145 2.58 30.28 17.43
CA THR A 145 1.59 30.55 18.49
C THR A 145 2.27 30.67 19.86
N ASN A 146 3.20 29.79 20.20
CA ASN A 146 3.95 29.86 21.45
C ASN A 146 4.79 31.14 21.54
N ALA A 147 5.48 31.51 20.45
CA ALA A 147 6.25 32.76 20.40
C ALA A 147 5.37 34.00 20.60
N HIS A 148 4.15 34.00 20.07
CA HIS A 148 3.18 35.07 20.32
C HIS A 148 2.73 35.15 21.79
N PHE A 149 2.50 34.01 22.44
CA PHE A 149 2.15 33.98 23.86
C PHE A 149 3.32 34.44 24.74
N GLU A 150 4.55 34.02 24.43
CA GLU A 150 5.76 34.46 25.14
C GLU A 150 5.97 35.97 25.01
N GLY A 151 5.87 36.53 23.81
CA GLY A 151 5.97 37.98 23.60
C GLY A 151 4.86 38.77 24.28
N ALA A 152 3.63 38.25 24.31
CA ALA A 152 2.53 38.88 25.03
C ALA A 152 2.75 38.88 26.56
N ALA A 153 3.29 37.78 27.10
CA ALA A 153 3.62 37.67 28.52
C ALA A 153 4.79 38.59 28.91
N GLU A 154 5.78 38.76 28.02
CA GLU A 154 6.88 39.73 28.21
C GLU A 154 6.35 41.17 28.28
N ILE A 155 5.47 41.55 27.35
CA ILE A 155 4.82 42.88 27.36
C ILE A 155 3.98 43.10 28.62
N GLU A 156 3.18 42.11 29.04
CA GLU A 156 2.36 42.21 30.26
C GLU A 156 3.23 42.36 31.52
N ALA A 157 4.34 41.61 31.60
CA ALA A 157 5.30 41.74 32.69
C ALA A 157 5.96 43.13 32.72
N ASP A 158 6.34 43.67 31.56
CA ASP A 158 6.90 45.02 31.45
C ASP A 158 5.89 46.10 31.86
N ASP A 159 4.63 45.98 31.41
CA ASP A 159 3.54 46.88 31.79
C ASP A 159 3.27 46.85 33.30
N GLU A 160 3.28 45.66 33.92
CA GLU A 160 3.18 45.53 35.38
C GLU A 160 4.30 46.24 36.12
N VAL A 161 5.55 46.12 35.64
CA VAL A 161 6.71 46.79 36.24
C VAL A 161 6.56 48.31 36.14
N LEU A 162 6.17 48.84 34.99
CA LEU A 162 5.93 50.28 34.80
C LEU A 162 4.82 50.81 35.72
N LEU A 163 3.74 50.06 35.91
CA LEU A 163 2.64 50.44 36.80
C LEU A 163 3.08 50.48 38.27
N ARG A 164 3.93 49.53 38.72
CA ARG A 164 4.47 49.52 40.09
C ARG A 164 5.37 50.73 40.35
N TYR A 165 6.30 51.02 39.44
CA TYR A 165 7.16 52.21 39.54
C TYR A 165 6.35 53.53 39.55
N ARG A 166 5.30 53.64 38.74
CA ARG A 166 4.40 54.81 38.74
C ARG A 166 3.67 54.99 40.07
N ARG A 167 3.21 53.89 40.69
CA ARG A 167 2.53 53.93 42.00
C ARG A 167 3.49 54.36 43.12
N GLU A 168 4.72 53.88 43.09
CA GLU A 168 5.73 54.22 44.12
C GLU A 168 6.20 55.68 44.00
N SER A 169 6.39 56.18 42.78
CA SER A 169 6.74 57.60 42.53
C SER A 169 5.62 58.60 42.87
N SER A 170 4.36 58.20 42.80
CA SER A 170 3.21 59.04 43.19
C SER A 170 2.89 59.00 44.70
N GLY A 171 3.48 58.05 45.45
CA GLY A 171 3.44 58.05 46.91
C GLY A 171 4.46 58.98 47.57
N GLN A 172 5.43 59.50 46.81
CA GLN A 172 6.56 60.28 47.35
C GLN A 172 6.35 61.82 47.28
N THR A 173 5.25 62.30 46.72
CA THR A 173 4.87 63.73 46.65
C THR A 173 3.79 64.15 47.66
N GLY A 174 3.54 63.34 48.70
CA GLY A 174 2.57 63.62 49.77
C GLY A 174 3.18 63.86 51.17
N GLY A 175 4.50 64.01 51.28
CA GLY A 175 5.17 64.37 52.54
C GLY A 175 5.40 65.87 52.64
N GLU A 176 4.41 66.59 53.13
CA GLU A 176 4.42 68.04 53.30
C GLU A 176 5.25 68.49 54.54
N ALA A 177 5.95 69.60 54.33
CA ALA A 177 6.49 70.61 55.24
C ALA A 177 6.43 70.40 56.77
N THR A 178 7.60 70.59 57.39
CA THR A 178 7.74 71.30 58.68
C THR A 178 8.69 72.46 58.51
#